data_AF-A0A163D0E4-F1
#
_entry.id   AF-A0A163D0E4-F1
#
_cell.length_a   1.000
_cell.length_b   1.000
_cell.length_c   1.000
_cell.angle_alpha   90.00
_cell.angle_beta   90.00
_cell.angle_gamma   90.00
#
_symmetry.space_group_name_H-M   'P 1'
#
loop_
_entity.id
_entity.type
_entity.pdbx_description
1 polymer ?
#
loop_
_entity_poly.entity_id
_entity_poly.type
_entity_poly.pdbx_seq_one_letter_code
_entity_poly.pdbx_strand_id
1 'polypeptide(L)'
;MKDKAEMNMFFEDDQLLISEAIERLEATHYYDKFDTESLFNLIERNVDLSDKSLFTQVIVLYGRSETIPSLVEEDTYNRVRCSPNLTMDFVYIHQSPKHIPRCQQVFNFWCSLDSTKVKGWYYEFGHLGKSSFTRAMVQLIAHPLQRGDQMKMKMPIVSFYGDHSSVFDIIE
;
A
#
# COMPACT_ATOMS: atom_id res chain seq x y z
N MET A 1 -3.66 -22.93 6.17
CA MET A 1 -3.70 -22.15 4.92
C MET A 1 -3.89 -20.70 5.33
N LYS A 2 -2.93 -19.80 5.05
CA LYS A 2 -3.07 -18.35 5.32
C LYS A 2 -3.48 -17.63 4.03
N ASP A 3 -4.62 -18.05 3.49
CA ASP A 3 -5.31 -17.35 2.41
C ASP A 3 -6.16 -16.18 2.94
N LYS A 4 -6.44 -16.17 4.25
CA LYS A 4 -7.17 -15.12 4.97
C LYS A 4 -6.24 -14.19 5.75
N ALA A 5 -6.69 -12.96 5.95
CA ALA A 5 -6.04 -11.97 6.80
C ALA A 5 -6.16 -12.35 8.27
N GLU A 6 -5.07 -12.18 9.01
CA GLU A 6 -4.97 -12.44 10.44
C GLU A 6 -4.33 -11.23 11.12
N MET A 7 -4.80 -10.90 12.31
CA MET A 7 -4.27 -9.81 13.12
C MET A 7 -3.12 -10.34 13.96
N ASN A 8 -1.93 -9.78 13.80
CA ASN A 8 -0.74 -10.22 14.54
C ASN A 8 -0.56 -9.48 15.87
N MET A 9 -1.11 -8.27 15.99
CA MET A 9 -0.98 -7.39 17.16
C MET A 9 -2.17 -6.42 17.21
N PHE A 10 -2.57 -5.99 18.41
CA PHE A 10 -3.57 -4.93 18.63
C PHE A 10 -2.99 -3.52 18.41
N PHE A 11 -3.86 -2.50 18.39
CA PHE A 11 -3.39 -1.13 18.19
C PHE A 11 -2.56 -0.70 19.40
N GLU A 12 -1.30 -0.32 19.16
CA GLU A 12 -0.31 0.09 20.16
C GLU A 12 0.37 1.39 19.71
N ASP A 13 0.82 2.19 20.67
CA ASP A 13 1.64 3.39 20.43
C ASP A 13 3.12 3.17 20.77
N ASP A 14 3.48 2.04 21.38
CA ASP A 14 4.86 1.64 21.67
C ASP A 14 5.57 1.13 20.40
N GLN A 15 6.53 1.93 19.94
CA GLN A 15 7.34 1.62 18.76
C GLN A 15 8.19 0.35 18.90
N LEU A 16 8.59 -0.03 20.13
CA LEU A 16 9.37 -1.24 20.37
C LEU A 16 8.50 -2.47 20.16
N LEU A 17 7.29 -2.48 20.69
CA LEU A 17 6.34 -3.58 20.49
C LEU A 17 6.01 -3.77 19.01
N ILE A 18 5.76 -2.67 18.28
CA ILE A 18 5.51 -2.70 16.84
C ILE A 18 6.72 -3.29 16.10
N SER A 19 7.93 -2.87 16.45
CA SER A 19 9.16 -3.36 15.83
C SER A 19 9.36 -4.86 16.08
N GLU A 20 9.19 -5.31 17.32
CA GLU A 20 9.25 -6.73 17.67
C GLU A 20 8.20 -7.56 16.93
N ALA A 21 6.98 -7.04 16.78
CA ALA A 21 5.92 -7.73 16.04
C ALA A 21 6.28 -7.89 14.56
N ILE A 22 6.84 -6.86 13.94
CA ILE A 22 7.31 -6.90 12.56
C ILE A 22 8.45 -7.90 12.40
N GLU A 23 9.42 -7.92 13.31
CA GLU A 23 10.56 -8.87 13.26
C GLU A 23 10.13 -10.32 13.42
N ARG A 24 9.02 -10.58 14.12
CA ARG A 24 8.42 -11.91 14.25
C ARG A 24 7.61 -12.35 13.03
N LEU A 25 7.37 -11.48 12.05
CA LEU A 25 6.65 -11.85 10.83
C LEU A 25 7.52 -12.76 9.97
N GLU A 26 7.17 -14.04 9.97
CA GLU A 26 7.82 -14.99 9.06
C GLU A 26 7.19 -14.93 7.67
N ALA A 27 8.06 -14.88 6.64
CA ALA A 27 7.64 -15.10 5.27
C ALA A 27 7.17 -16.57 5.14
N THR A 28 5.86 -16.75 5.25
CA THR A 28 5.25 -18.08 5.17
C THR A 28 5.26 -18.63 3.74
N HIS A 29 4.71 -19.83 3.57
CA HIS A 29 4.72 -20.59 2.32
C HIS A 29 4.15 -19.82 1.12
N TYR A 30 4.38 -20.33 -0.09
CA TYR A 30 3.69 -19.82 -1.27
C TYR A 30 2.17 -20.04 -1.14
N TYR A 31 1.39 -19.01 -1.44
CA TYR A 31 -0.07 -19.10 -1.51
C TYR A 31 -0.54 -18.64 -2.87
N ASP A 32 -1.39 -19.44 -3.49
CA ASP A 32 -1.98 -19.21 -4.80
C ASP A 32 -3.17 -18.25 -4.76
N LYS A 33 -3.69 -17.94 -3.57
CA LYS A 33 -4.87 -17.08 -3.36
C LYS A 33 -4.65 -16.09 -2.22
N PHE A 34 -5.43 -15.00 -2.26
CA PHE A 34 -5.59 -14.07 -1.16
C PHE A 34 -7.03 -13.57 -1.12
N ASP A 35 -7.73 -13.88 -0.02
CA ASP A 35 -9.09 -13.46 0.25
C ASP A 35 -9.07 -12.03 0.82
N THR A 36 -9.36 -11.05 -0.04
CA THR A 36 -9.36 -9.64 0.36
C THR A 36 -10.58 -9.30 1.22
N GLU A 37 -11.65 -10.10 1.16
CA GLU A 37 -12.82 -9.87 2.00
C GLU A 37 -12.49 -10.10 3.47
N SER A 38 -11.69 -11.12 3.78
CA SER A 38 -11.20 -11.36 5.13
C SER A 38 -10.44 -10.17 5.72
N LEU A 39 -9.71 -9.40 4.89
CA LEU A 39 -9.05 -8.16 5.31
C LEU A 39 -10.07 -7.09 5.69
N PHE A 40 -11.09 -6.85 4.87
CA PHE A 40 -12.11 -5.84 5.17
C PHE A 40 -12.96 -6.22 6.38
N ASN A 41 -13.31 -7.50 6.52
CA ASN A 41 -13.97 -8.04 7.71
C ASN A 41 -13.13 -7.82 8.97
N LEU A 42 -11.79 -7.93 8.87
CA LEU A 42 -10.89 -7.70 9.99
C LEU A 42 -10.82 -6.22 10.36
N ILE A 43 -10.76 -5.32 9.37
CA ILE A 43 -10.81 -3.87 9.60
C ILE A 43 -12.13 -3.47 10.27
N GLU A 44 -13.28 -3.89 9.72
CA GLU A 44 -14.61 -3.56 10.25
C GLU A 44 -14.78 -4.02 11.72
N ARG A 45 -14.22 -5.18 12.08
CA ARG A 45 -14.35 -5.73 13.43
C ARG A 45 -13.46 -5.06 14.46
N ASN A 46 -12.31 -4.53 14.06
CA ASN A 46 -11.30 -4.05 14.99
C ASN A 46 -11.16 -2.52 15.00
N VAL A 47 -11.62 -1.83 13.96
CA VAL A 47 -11.51 -0.37 13.85
C VAL A 47 -12.88 0.27 13.98
N ASP A 48 -13.04 1.18 14.92
CA ASP A 48 -14.23 2.03 15.00
C ASP A 48 -14.17 3.16 13.96
N LEU A 49 -14.67 2.88 12.77
CA LEU A 49 -14.76 3.85 11.68
C LEU A 49 -15.87 4.91 11.89
N SER A 50 -16.68 4.78 12.94
CA SER A 50 -17.72 5.75 13.27
C SER A 50 -17.19 6.89 14.16
N ASP A 51 -16.08 6.66 14.86
CA ASP A 51 -15.39 7.68 15.63
C ASP A 51 -14.79 8.74 14.70
N LYS A 52 -15.23 9.99 14.88
CA LYS A 52 -14.79 11.15 14.08
C LYS A 52 -13.55 11.83 14.64
N SER A 53 -13.12 11.45 15.84
CA SER A 53 -11.89 11.97 16.45
C SER A 53 -10.64 11.28 15.91
N LEU A 54 -10.81 10.09 15.32
CA LEU A 54 -9.74 9.28 14.76
C LEU A 54 -9.82 9.24 13.24
N PHE A 55 -8.65 9.15 12.61
CA PHE A 55 -8.51 8.89 11.19
C PHE A 55 -7.63 7.66 10.99
N THR A 56 -8.12 6.67 10.25
CA THR A 56 -7.43 5.40 10.04
C THR A 56 -6.77 5.35 8.66
N GLN A 57 -5.48 5.06 8.64
CA GLN A 57 -4.71 4.80 7.42
C GLN A 57 -4.31 3.33 7.39
N VAL A 58 -4.75 2.58 6.37
CA VAL A 58 -4.31 1.21 6.15
C VAL A 58 -3.30 1.20 5.01
N ILE A 59 -2.05 0.80 5.29
CA ILE A 59 -1.01 0.67 4.28
C ILE A 59 -0.90 -0.80 3.89
N VAL A 60 -1.26 -1.12 2.64
CA VAL A 60 -1.18 -2.48 2.10
C VAL A 60 0.14 -2.64 1.35
N LEU A 61 1.03 -3.48 1.88
CA LEU A 61 2.24 -3.91 1.19
C LEU A 61 1.96 -5.26 0.50
N TYR A 62 1.97 -5.30 -0.83
CA TYR A 62 1.67 -6.51 -1.60
C TYR A 62 2.85 -6.93 -2.46
N GLY A 63 3.34 -8.16 -2.23
CA GLY A 63 4.54 -8.70 -2.88
C GLY A 63 4.31 -9.87 -3.84
N ARG A 64 3.06 -10.33 -4.02
CA ARG A 64 2.74 -11.54 -4.79
C ARG A 64 2.39 -11.15 -6.23
N SER A 65 3.26 -11.45 -7.19
CA SER A 65 3.06 -11.05 -8.59
C SER A 65 2.14 -11.96 -9.40
N GLU A 66 1.94 -13.20 -8.96
CA GLU A 66 1.12 -14.19 -9.67
C GLU A 66 -0.25 -14.44 -9.04
N THR A 67 -0.44 -13.96 -7.81
CA THR A 67 -1.66 -14.13 -7.04
C THR A 67 -2.54 -12.91 -7.24
N ILE A 68 -3.60 -13.05 -8.02
CA ILE A 68 -4.63 -12.01 -8.12
C ILE A 68 -5.55 -12.19 -6.91
N PRO A 69 -5.71 -11.17 -6.05
CA PRO A 69 -6.63 -11.30 -4.94
C PRO A 69 -8.07 -11.43 -5.43
N SER A 70 -8.91 -12.03 -4.59
CA SER A 70 -10.34 -12.14 -4.83
C SER A 70 -11.12 -11.32 -3.82
N LEU A 71 -12.27 -10.80 -4.26
CA LEU A 71 -13.31 -10.22 -3.42
C LEU A 71 -14.63 -10.92 -3.80
N VAL A 72 -15.32 -11.50 -2.81
CA VAL A 72 -16.53 -12.31 -3.05
C VAL A 72 -17.78 -11.51 -2.70
N GLU A 73 -17.79 -10.81 -1.55
CA GLU A 73 -18.90 -9.95 -1.14
C GLU A 73 -18.51 -8.45 -1.12
N GLU A 74 -19.25 -7.64 -1.88
CA GLU A 74 -18.98 -6.20 -1.99
C GLU A 74 -19.49 -5.39 -0.79
N ASP A 75 -20.43 -5.91 0.01
CA ASP A 75 -21.12 -5.12 1.04
C ASP A 75 -20.19 -4.63 2.15
N THR A 76 -19.38 -5.52 2.74
CA THR A 76 -18.42 -5.13 3.78
C THR A 76 -17.32 -4.23 3.23
N TYR A 77 -16.82 -4.56 2.04
CA TYR A 77 -15.90 -3.70 1.31
C TYR A 77 -16.48 -2.29 1.15
N ASN A 78 -17.70 -2.16 0.64
CA ASN A 78 -18.36 -0.89 0.40
C ASN A 78 -18.53 -0.09 1.71
N ARG A 79 -18.94 -0.73 2.81
CA ARG A 79 -19.07 -0.06 4.12
C ARG A 79 -17.73 0.49 4.62
N VAL A 80 -16.70 -0.35 4.61
CA VAL A 80 -15.35 0.03 5.09
C VAL A 80 -14.76 1.11 4.19
N ARG A 81 -14.77 0.89 2.88
CA ARG A 81 -14.10 1.76 1.91
C ARG A 81 -14.82 3.07 1.66
N CYS A 82 -16.13 3.11 1.82
CA CYS A 82 -16.91 4.36 1.79
C CYS A 82 -16.93 5.08 3.14
N SER A 83 -16.14 4.68 4.14
CA SER A 83 -15.99 5.46 5.36
C SER A 83 -15.18 6.74 5.10
N PRO A 84 -15.62 7.91 5.59
CA PRO A 84 -14.86 9.17 5.44
C PRO A 84 -13.60 9.22 6.32
N ASN A 85 -13.51 8.38 7.35
CA ASN A 85 -12.41 8.38 8.31
C ASN A 85 -11.38 7.28 8.02
N LEU A 86 -11.43 6.70 6.81
CA LEU A 86 -10.50 5.67 6.36
C LEU A 86 -9.85 6.12 5.06
N THR A 87 -8.53 5.95 4.97
CA THR A 87 -7.85 5.79 3.69
C THR A 87 -7.17 4.43 3.64
N MET A 88 -6.91 3.94 2.44
CA MET A 88 -6.01 2.81 2.27
C MET A 88 -5.07 3.07 1.11
N ASP A 89 -3.79 3.01 1.44
CA ASP A 89 -2.67 3.17 0.54
C ASP A 89 -2.15 1.81 0.10
N PHE A 90 -1.66 1.77 -1.13
CA PHE A 90 -1.23 0.53 -1.74
C PHE A 90 0.20 0.65 -2.24
N VAL A 91 1.04 -0.28 -1.80
CA VAL A 91 2.43 -0.41 -2.26
C VAL A 91 2.62 -1.80 -2.84
N TYR A 92 2.75 -1.85 -4.16
CA TYR A 92 2.98 -3.06 -4.92
C TYR A 92 4.46 -3.26 -5.22
N ILE A 93 5.00 -4.39 -4.78
CA ILE A 93 6.38 -4.80 -5.04
C ILE A 93 6.32 -6.03 -5.93
N HIS A 94 6.55 -5.86 -7.21
CA HIS A 94 6.44 -6.94 -8.17
C HIS A 94 7.81 -7.54 -8.54
N GLN A 95 7.78 -8.82 -8.91
CA GLN A 95 8.92 -9.49 -9.53
C GLN A 95 9.13 -9.01 -10.98
N SER A 96 10.27 -9.38 -11.57
CA SER A 96 10.68 -8.98 -12.93
C SER A 96 9.52 -9.08 -13.96
N PRO A 97 9.43 -8.16 -14.94
CA PRO A 97 8.32 -8.06 -15.90
C PRO A 97 8.09 -9.28 -16.82
N LYS A 98 8.73 -10.43 -16.60
CA LYS A 98 8.45 -11.65 -17.37
C LYS A 98 6.98 -12.10 -17.25
N HIS A 99 6.26 -11.64 -16.22
CA HIS A 99 4.84 -11.93 -15.97
C HIS A 99 3.94 -10.67 -16.02
N ILE A 100 4.27 -9.66 -16.86
CA ILE A 100 3.52 -8.39 -16.99
C ILE A 100 1.99 -8.54 -16.95
N PRO A 101 1.34 -9.49 -17.67
CA PRO A 101 -0.13 -9.54 -17.71
C PRO A 101 -0.76 -9.78 -16.34
N ARG A 102 -0.15 -10.62 -15.50
CA ARG A 102 -0.65 -10.90 -14.15
C ARG A 102 -0.33 -9.77 -13.18
N CYS A 103 0.87 -9.18 -13.27
CA CYS A 103 1.22 -8.02 -12.44
C CYS A 103 0.23 -6.86 -12.64
N GLN A 104 -0.14 -6.60 -13.91
CA GLN A 104 -1.12 -5.56 -14.23
C GLN A 104 -2.51 -5.91 -13.67
N GLN A 105 -2.93 -7.18 -13.73
CA GLN A 105 -4.20 -7.62 -13.15
C GLN A 105 -4.24 -7.44 -11.64
N VAL A 106 -3.14 -7.75 -10.94
CA VAL A 106 -3.00 -7.48 -9.50
C VAL A 106 -3.13 -5.98 -9.22
N PHE A 107 -2.37 -5.14 -9.93
CA PHE A 107 -2.42 -3.69 -9.72
C PHE A 107 -3.81 -3.12 -10.00
N ASN A 108 -4.43 -3.51 -11.12
CA ASN A 108 -5.78 -3.09 -11.49
C ASN A 108 -6.83 -3.52 -10.46
N PHE A 109 -6.70 -4.73 -9.90
CA PHE A 109 -7.56 -5.17 -8.82
C PHE A 109 -7.50 -4.20 -7.64
N TRP A 110 -6.31 -3.86 -7.15
CA TRP A 110 -6.16 -2.94 -6.02
C TRP A 110 -6.64 -1.51 -6.33
N CYS A 111 -6.43 -1.02 -7.55
CA CYS A 111 -7.00 0.25 -7.99
C CYS A 111 -8.52 0.23 -8.07
N SER A 112 -9.12 -0.91 -8.44
CA SER A 112 -10.58 -1.06 -8.46
C SER A 112 -11.21 -0.96 -7.08
N LEU A 113 -10.43 -1.21 -6.02
CA LEU A 113 -10.86 -1.10 -4.63
C LEU A 113 -10.72 0.31 -4.05
N ASP A 114 -10.30 1.32 -4.83
CA ASP A 114 -10.17 2.68 -4.30
C ASP A 114 -11.53 3.28 -3.88
N SER A 115 -11.49 4.19 -2.90
CA SER A 115 -12.69 4.88 -2.44
C SER A 115 -13.01 6.09 -3.30
N THR A 116 -14.29 6.34 -3.55
CA THR A 116 -14.73 7.61 -4.16
C THR A 116 -14.69 8.78 -3.17
N LYS A 117 -14.68 8.51 -1.85
CA LYS A 117 -14.69 9.55 -0.81
C LYS A 117 -13.28 10.00 -0.42
N VAL A 118 -12.41 9.06 -0.07
CA VAL A 118 -11.05 9.33 0.38
C VAL A 118 -10.08 8.42 -0.36
N LYS A 119 -9.41 8.98 -1.37
CA LYS A 119 -8.50 8.24 -2.24
C LYS A 119 -7.24 7.81 -1.50
N GLY A 120 -6.76 6.62 -1.84
CA GLY A 120 -5.43 6.15 -1.48
C GLY A 120 -4.34 6.69 -2.41
N TRP A 121 -3.09 6.57 -1.98
CA TRP A 121 -1.93 6.66 -2.85
C TRP A 121 -1.50 5.25 -3.29
N TYR A 122 -1.15 5.13 -4.56
CA TYR A 122 -0.81 3.87 -5.21
C TYR A 122 0.61 3.91 -5.73
N TYR A 123 1.42 2.97 -5.29
CA TYR A 123 2.82 2.87 -5.61
C TYR A 123 3.14 1.51 -6.21
N GLU A 124 3.94 1.49 -7.26
CA GLU A 124 4.39 0.25 -7.92
C GLU A 124 5.89 0.30 -8.16
N PHE A 125 6.60 -0.75 -7.75
CA PHE A 125 8.02 -0.91 -7.98
C PHE A 125 8.38 -2.35 -8.33
N GLY A 126 9.36 -2.52 -9.21
CA GLY A 126 10.06 -3.79 -9.36
C GLY A 126 10.96 -4.08 -8.15
N HIS A 127 11.24 -5.36 -7.91
CA HIS A 127 12.03 -5.85 -6.76
C HIS A 127 13.40 -5.16 -6.54
N LEU A 128 14.02 -4.60 -7.59
CA LEU A 128 15.30 -3.87 -7.51
C LEU A 128 15.14 -2.40 -7.05
N GLY A 129 13.92 -1.89 -6.92
CA GLY A 129 13.60 -0.49 -6.68
C GLY A 129 13.68 -0.03 -5.23
N LYS A 130 14.69 -0.46 -4.44
CA LYS A 130 14.79 -0.15 -3.00
C LYS A 130 14.67 1.35 -2.68
N SER A 131 15.34 2.21 -3.45
CA SER A 131 15.28 3.67 -3.27
C SER A 131 13.89 4.24 -3.53
N SER A 132 13.16 3.67 -4.51
CA SER A 132 11.79 4.09 -4.83
C SER A 132 10.80 3.64 -3.77
N PHE A 133 10.98 2.42 -3.23
CA PHE A 133 10.21 1.93 -2.09
C PHE A 133 10.42 2.82 -0.85
N THR A 134 11.67 3.10 -0.46
CA THR A 134 11.97 3.99 0.66
C THR A 134 11.35 5.37 0.47
N ARG A 135 11.45 5.93 -0.75
CA ARG A 135 10.82 7.21 -1.07
C ARG A 135 9.30 7.17 -0.87
N ALA A 136 8.62 6.13 -1.31
CA ALA A 136 7.19 6.00 -1.11
C ALA A 136 6.80 5.83 0.36
N MET A 137 7.54 5.03 1.12
CA MET A 137 7.31 4.91 2.56
C MET A 137 7.46 6.26 3.27
N VAL A 138 8.46 7.06 2.89
CA VAL A 138 8.63 8.42 3.43
C VAL A 138 7.46 9.33 3.05
N GLN A 139 6.99 9.25 1.80
CA GLN A 139 5.83 10.01 1.34
C GLN A 139 4.53 9.63 2.10
N LEU A 140 4.37 8.37 2.47
CA LEU A 140 3.22 7.85 3.21
C LEU A 140 3.18 8.25 4.69
N ILE A 141 4.26 8.84 5.24
CA ILE A 141 4.27 9.41 6.60
C ILE A 141 3.34 10.63 6.71
N ALA A 142 3.12 11.34 5.60
CA ALA A 142 2.25 12.51 5.59
C ALA A 142 0.80 12.15 5.92
N HIS A 143 0.18 12.91 6.82
CA HIS A 143 -1.20 12.68 7.24
C HIS A 143 -2.14 12.67 6.02
N PRO A 144 -3.01 11.64 5.84
CA PRO A 144 -3.80 11.50 4.62
C PRO A 144 -4.74 12.66 4.28
N LEU A 145 -5.29 13.33 5.30
CA LEU A 145 -6.11 14.53 5.09
C LEU A 145 -5.32 15.80 4.74
N GLN A 146 -3.99 15.78 4.92
CA GLN A 146 -3.11 16.93 4.69
C GLN A 146 -2.28 16.77 3.41
N ARG A 147 -2.02 15.54 2.97
CA ARG A 147 -1.30 15.27 1.73
C ARG A 147 -2.19 15.61 0.52
N GLY A 148 -1.57 16.16 -0.52
CA GLY A 148 -2.26 16.52 -1.76
C GLY A 148 -2.59 15.32 -2.64
N ASP A 149 -3.04 15.61 -3.86
CA ASP A 149 -3.18 14.61 -4.92
C ASP A 149 -1.81 14.03 -5.28
N GLN A 150 -1.71 12.69 -5.33
CA GLN A 150 -0.47 11.99 -5.65
C GLN A 150 0.13 12.45 -6.98
N MET A 151 -0.71 12.70 -7.99
CA MET A 151 -0.27 13.12 -9.33
C MET A 151 0.30 14.55 -9.34
N LYS A 152 -0.06 15.37 -8.35
CA LYS A 152 0.43 16.76 -8.20
C LYS A 152 1.67 16.84 -7.33
N MET A 153 2.08 15.74 -6.72
CA MET A 153 3.24 15.67 -5.86
C MET A 153 4.52 15.79 -6.70
N LYS A 154 5.07 17.00 -6.78
CA LYS A 154 6.41 17.24 -7.33
C LYS A 154 7.44 17.10 -6.21
N MET A 155 8.50 16.34 -6.43
CA MET A 155 9.70 16.36 -5.57
C MET A 155 10.92 16.52 -6.46
N PRO A 156 11.85 17.47 -6.21
CA PRO A 156 12.15 18.16 -4.94
C PRO A 156 11.97 19.70 -4.94
N ILE A 157 11.88 20.27 -3.73
CA ILE A 157 11.94 21.73 -3.43
C ILE A 157 13.35 22.30 -3.63
N VAL A 158 14.37 21.45 -3.56
CA VAL A 158 15.75 21.80 -3.88
C VAL A 158 16.04 21.36 -5.31
N SER A 159 16.02 22.30 -6.25
CA SER A 159 16.79 22.17 -7.47
C SER A 159 18.26 22.25 -7.08
N PHE A 160 19.03 21.19 -7.30
CA PHE A 160 20.48 21.32 -7.35
C PHE A 160 20.80 22.21 -8.57
N TYR A 161 20.85 23.53 -8.38
CA TYR A 161 21.61 24.42 -9.24
C TYR A 161 23.08 24.22 -8.90
N GLY A 162 23.59 23.03 -9.25
CA GLY A 162 25.00 22.71 -9.30
C GLY A 162 25.40 22.73 -10.77
N ASP A 163 26.09 23.78 -11.15
CA ASP A 163 26.74 23.96 -12.44
C ASP A 163 27.72 22.80 -12.70
N HIS A 164 27.26 21.81 -13.46
CA HIS A 164 28.13 20.88 -14.16
C HIS A 164 27.71 20.85 -15.62
N SER A 165 28.01 21.96 -16.32
CA SER A 165 28.48 21.85 -17.69
C SER A 165 29.52 20.72 -17.76
N SER A 166 29.34 19.82 -18.74
CA SER A 166 30.10 18.59 -18.97
C SER A 166 29.80 17.50 -17.92
N VAL A 167 29.24 16.36 -18.28
CA VAL A 167 29.96 15.34 -19.06
C VAL A 167 28.97 14.21 -19.44
N PHE A 168 29.00 13.83 -20.73
CA PHE A 168 28.39 12.66 -21.41
C PHE A 168 26.90 12.67 -21.79
N ASP A 169 26.63 13.38 -22.90
CA ASP A 169 25.99 12.73 -24.05
C ASP A 169 26.77 11.45 -24.42
N ILE A 170 26.14 10.27 -24.36
CA ILE A 170 26.27 9.23 -25.39
C ILE A 170 24.92 8.50 -25.47
N ILE A 171 24.22 8.73 -26.58
CA ILE A 171 23.30 7.80 -27.20
C ILE A 171 24.16 6.91 -28.11
N GLU A 172 24.20 5.61 -27.82
CA GLU A 172 24.04 4.48 -28.75
C GLU A 172 23.95 3.16 -27.96
#